data_AF-V4B615-F1
#
_entry.id   AF-V4B615-F1
#
_cell.length_a   1.000
_cell.length_b   1.000
_cell.length_c   1.000
_cell.angle_alpha   90.00
_cell.angle_beta   90.00
_cell.angle_gamma   90.00
#
_symmetry.space_group_name_H-M   'P 1'
#
loop_
_entity.id
_entity.type
_entity.pdbx_description
1 polymer ?
#
loop_
_entity_poly.entity_id
_entity_poly.type
_entity_poly.pdbx_seq_one_letter_code
_entity_poly.pdbx_strand_id
1 'polypeptide(L)'
;LFSLSVCQGEINELTARGDSKFRYKNLRDRYTNCTYIQGSLEIVFLEKVDSVTKYDLSFLRSIKEVTGYVLILSVFADYVPLENLRIIRGRTLYHDKYSLYVALNSHPTAEPGLRELRFNSLSGKF
;
A
#
# COMPACT_ATOMS: atom_id res chain seq x y z
N LEU A 1 6.99 23.58 12.17
CA LEU A 1 6.94 23.38 10.71
C LEU A 1 7.05 21.89 10.42
N PHE A 2 5.94 21.18 10.19
CA PHE A 2 6.01 19.79 9.73
C PHE A 2 6.42 19.82 8.26
N SER A 3 7.63 19.36 7.94
CA SER A 3 8.02 19.14 6.55
C SER A 3 7.18 18.00 5.98
N LEU A 4 6.39 18.27 4.94
CA LEU A 4 5.67 17.24 4.20
C LEU A 4 6.70 16.47 3.36
N SER A 5 6.90 15.19 3.68
CA SER A 5 7.72 14.29 2.87
C SER A 5 6.85 13.78 1.72
N VAL A 6 7.12 14.31 0.53
CA VAL A 6 6.38 14.00 -0.70
C VAL A 6 7.11 12.91 -1.47
N CYS A 7 6.39 11.86 -1.84
CA CYS A 7 6.90 10.79 -2.70
C CYS A 7 6.04 10.66 -3.95
N GLN A 8 6.66 10.27 -5.06
CA GLN A 8 5.92 9.99 -6.28
C GLN A 8 5.28 8.60 -6.19
N GLY A 9 3.98 8.53 -6.48
CA GLY A 9 3.22 7.29 -6.58
C GLY A 9 3.59 6.49 -7.84
N GLU A 10 2.97 5.32 -7.99
CA GLU A 10 3.27 4.40 -9.09
C GLU A 10 2.25 4.51 -10.24
N ILE A 11 2.66 4.00 -11.42
CA ILE A 11 1.83 3.81 -12.61
C ILE A 11 1.88 2.30 -12.91
N ASN A 12 0.72 1.68 -13.11
CA ASN A 12 0.45 0.22 -13.16
C ASN A 12 1.50 -0.71 -13.82
N GLU A 13 2.32 -0.24 -14.78
CA GLU A 13 3.27 -1.09 -15.52
C GLU A 13 4.59 -1.42 -14.80
N LEU A 14 4.91 -0.72 -13.70
CA LEU A 14 6.19 -0.86 -13.00
C LEU A 14 6.09 -1.64 -11.68
N THR A 15 4.94 -1.63 -11.01
CA THR A 15 4.69 -2.19 -9.67
C THR A 15 4.69 -3.71 -9.64
N ALA A 16 4.28 -4.35 -10.73
CA ALA A 16 4.19 -5.81 -10.84
C ALA A 16 5.50 -6.48 -11.32
N ARG A 17 6.54 -5.71 -11.62
CA ARG A 17 7.80 -6.26 -12.15
C ARG A 17 8.66 -6.87 -11.06
N GLY A 18 9.38 -7.94 -11.42
CA GLY A 18 10.32 -8.61 -10.53
C GLY A 18 9.67 -9.52 -9.49
N ASP A 19 10.51 -10.20 -8.72
CA ASP A 19 10.07 -11.07 -7.65
C ASP A 19 9.50 -10.29 -6.44
N SER A 20 8.90 -11.01 -5.50
CA SER A 20 8.31 -10.41 -4.29
C SER A 20 9.31 -9.58 -3.49
N LYS A 21 10.58 -10.00 -3.42
CA LYS A 21 11.62 -9.32 -2.67
C LYS A 21 12.01 -8.00 -3.32
N PHE A 22 12.10 -7.96 -4.64
CA PHE A 22 12.34 -6.75 -5.42
C PHE A 22 11.20 -5.75 -5.25
N ARG A 23 9.95 -6.21 -5.35
CA ARG A 23 8.76 -5.37 -5.17
C ARG A 23 8.67 -4.78 -3.76
N TYR A 24 8.92 -5.59 -2.73
CA TYR A 24 9.03 -5.10 -1.35
C TYR A 24 10.14 -4.05 -1.19
N LYS A 25 11.33 -4.30 -1.75
CA LYS A 25 12.45 -3.37 -1.66
C LYS A 25 12.11 -2.02 -2.29
N ASN A 26 11.53 -2.02 -3.49
CA ASN A 26 11.12 -0.78 -4.16
C ASN A 26 10.05 -0.03 -3.37
N LEU A 27 9.05 -0.74 -2.85
CA LEU A 27 8.00 -0.16 -2.01
C LEU A 27 8.59 0.52 -0.77
N ARG A 28 9.49 -0.17 -0.06
CA ARG A 28 10.16 0.35 1.14
C ARG A 28 11.05 1.54 0.82
N ASP A 29 11.93 1.41 -0.16
CA ASP A 29 12.91 2.44 -0.50
C ASP A 29 12.21 3.73 -0.97
N ARG A 30 11.03 3.60 -1.59
CA ARG A 30 10.22 4.74 -2.04
C ARG A 30 9.42 5.42 -0.93
N TYR A 31 8.80 4.65 -0.03
CA TYR A 31 7.81 5.20 0.90
C TYR A 31 8.27 5.32 2.35
N THR A 32 9.51 4.94 2.67
CA THR A 32 10.08 5.20 4.00
C THR A 32 10.06 6.70 4.31
N ASN A 33 9.46 7.05 5.46
CA ASN A 33 9.23 8.43 5.91
C ASN A 33 8.33 9.27 4.98
N CYS A 34 7.58 8.64 4.07
CA CYS A 34 6.63 9.36 3.22
C CYS A 34 5.39 9.77 3.99
N THR A 35 4.93 11.01 3.83
CA THR A 35 3.67 11.47 4.43
C THR A 35 2.59 11.77 3.39
N TYR A 36 3.00 12.13 2.18
CA TYR A 36 2.11 12.50 1.09
C TYR A 36 2.56 11.82 -0.21
N ILE A 37 1.66 11.04 -0.83
CA ILE A 37 1.92 10.39 -2.11
C ILE A 37 1.26 11.17 -3.23
N GLN A 38 2.09 11.72 -4.12
CA GLN A 38 1.64 12.31 -5.38
C GLN A 38 1.55 11.22 -6.44
N GLY A 39 0.36 10.66 -6.61
CA GLY A 39 0.06 9.54 -7.49
C GLY A 39 -0.72 8.47 -6.75
N SER A 40 -0.67 7.24 -7.24
CA SER A 40 -1.32 6.08 -6.62
C SER A 40 -0.35 5.32 -5.72
N LEU A 41 -0.87 4.75 -4.63
CA LEU A 41 -0.16 3.80 -3.78
C LEU A 41 -0.56 2.39 -4.20
N GLU A 42 0.41 1.58 -4.63
CA GLU A 42 0.17 0.19 -5.02
C GLU A 42 1.03 -0.74 -4.17
N ILE A 43 0.36 -1.65 -3.47
CA ILE A 43 0.98 -2.69 -2.64
C ILE A 43 0.52 -4.01 -3.26
N VAL A 44 1.37 -4.60 -4.10
CA VAL A 44 0.95 -5.70 -4.97
C VAL A 44 1.89 -6.91 -4.92
N PHE A 45 1.28 -8.10 -4.97
CA PHE A 45 1.92 -9.41 -5.13
C PHE A 45 2.97 -9.76 -4.05
N LEU A 46 2.91 -9.16 -2.85
CA LEU A 46 3.89 -9.40 -1.80
C LEU A 46 3.63 -10.76 -1.14
N GLU A 47 4.53 -11.72 -1.35
CA GLU A 47 4.49 -13.05 -0.75
C GLU A 47 5.17 -13.06 0.62
N LYS A 48 5.48 -14.25 1.16
CA LYS A 48 6.33 -14.38 2.35
C LYS A 48 7.81 -14.26 1.96
N VAL A 49 8.64 -13.84 2.91
CA VAL A 49 10.12 -13.85 2.79
C VAL A 49 10.65 -15.28 2.75
N ASP A 50 10.04 -16.16 3.55
CA ASP A 50 10.30 -17.60 3.65
C ASP A 50 9.00 -18.32 4.05
N SER A 51 9.05 -19.59 4.44
CA SER A 51 7.84 -20.36 4.77
C SER A 51 6.98 -19.77 5.91
N VAL A 52 7.53 -18.90 6.77
CA VAL A 52 6.84 -18.36 7.97
C VAL A 52 6.89 -16.83 8.08
N THR A 53 7.89 -16.18 7.49
CA THR A 53 8.16 -14.75 7.70
C THR A 53 7.42 -13.86 6.70
N LYS A 54 6.62 -12.92 7.21
CA LYS A 54 5.95 -11.87 6.41
C LYS A 54 6.84 -10.63 6.30
N TYR A 55 6.64 -9.81 5.26
CA TYR A 55 7.33 -8.52 5.13
C TYR A 55 6.88 -7.51 6.20
N ASP A 56 7.80 -6.69 6.69
CA ASP A 56 7.47 -5.56 7.56
C ASP A 56 7.06 -4.33 6.73
N LEU A 57 5.80 -3.96 6.81
CA LEU A 57 5.23 -2.81 6.10
C LEU A 57 5.16 -1.54 6.96
N SER A 58 5.78 -1.52 8.15
CA SER A 58 5.69 -0.44 9.15
C SER A 58 6.06 0.94 8.62
N PHE A 59 6.92 1.01 7.60
CA PHE A 59 7.31 2.24 6.93
C PHE A 59 6.15 2.98 6.23
N LEU A 60 5.01 2.31 5.97
CA LEU A 60 3.81 2.94 5.42
C LEU A 60 3.02 3.76 6.45
N ARG A 61 3.28 3.57 7.75
CA ARG A 61 2.54 4.18 8.86
C ARG A 61 2.54 5.70 8.80
N SER A 62 3.55 6.35 8.22
CA SER A 62 3.63 7.81 8.13
C SER A 62 2.72 8.42 7.06
N ILE A 63 2.18 7.62 6.14
CA ILE A 63 1.37 8.10 5.02
C ILE A 63 0.04 8.64 5.55
N LYS A 64 -0.27 9.88 5.16
CA LYS A 64 -1.51 10.58 5.53
C LYS A 64 -2.42 10.83 4.34
N GLU A 65 -1.86 10.92 3.14
CA GLU A 65 -2.62 11.29 1.96
C GLU A 65 -2.06 10.65 0.69
N VAL A 66 -2.99 10.21 -0.16
CA VAL A 66 -2.72 9.69 -1.50
C VAL A 66 -3.59 10.46 -2.50
N THR A 67 -2.99 11.04 -3.54
CA THR A 67 -3.77 11.84 -4.51
C THR A 67 -4.51 11.00 -5.55
N GLY A 68 -3.96 9.83 -5.90
CA GLY A 68 -4.55 8.87 -6.83
C GLY A 68 -5.45 7.86 -6.10
N TYR A 69 -5.33 6.59 -6.49
CA TYR A 69 -5.97 5.46 -5.81
C TYR A 69 -5.01 4.73 -4.88
N VAL A 70 -5.57 3.86 -4.04
CA VAL A 70 -4.84 2.87 -3.24
C VAL A 70 -5.23 1.47 -3.70
N LEU A 71 -4.24 0.68 -4.12
CA LEU A 71 -4.39 -0.71 -4.54
C LEU A 71 -3.65 -1.64 -3.56
N ILE A 72 -4.37 -2.60 -2.98
CA ILE A 72 -3.81 -3.67 -2.14
C ILE A 72 -4.24 -5.01 -2.76
N LEU A 73 -3.35 -5.62 -3.52
CA LEU A 73 -3.65 -6.79 -4.34
C LEU A 73 -2.66 -7.92 -4.09
N SER A 74 -3.15 -9.10 -3.71
CA SER A 74 -2.28 -10.29 -3.51
C SER A 74 -1.14 -10.04 -2.53
N VAL A 75 -1.43 -9.39 -1.40
CA VAL A 75 -0.50 -9.10 -0.31
C VAL A 75 -0.70 -10.10 0.82
N PHE A 76 0.36 -10.83 1.14
CA PHE A 76 0.40 -11.77 2.24
C PHE A 76 1.05 -11.12 3.48
N ALA A 77 0.25 -10.37 4.22
CA ALA A 77 0.61 -9.72 5.49
C ALA A 77 -0.58 -9.83 6.45
N ASP A 78 -0.38 -9.77 7.77
CA ASP A 78 -1.53 -9.73 8.72
C ASP A 78 -2.29 -8.40 8.65
N TYR A 79 -1.55 -7.30 8.49
CA TYR A 79 -2.10 -5.96 8.39
C TYR A 79 -1.25 -5.09 7.45
N VAL A 80 -1.88 -4.10 6.82
CA VAL A 80 -1.19 -3.05 6.06
C VAL A 80 -1.22 -1.75 6.90
N PRO A 81 -0.07 -1.18 7.30
CA PRO A 81 -0.02 -0.11 8.32
C PRO A 81 -0.36 1.26 7.74
N LEU A 82 -1.63 1.49 7.45
CA LEU A 82 -2.15 2.77 6.93
C LEU A 82 -3.06 3.46 7.95
N GLU A 83 -2.78 3.31 9.24
CA GLU A 83 -3.67 3.83 10.30
C GLU A 83 -3.74 5.37 10.33
N ASN A 84 -2.72 6.04 9.78
CA ASN A 84 -2.66 7.50 9.65
C ASN A 84 -3.18 8.02 8.31
N LEU A 85 -3.56 7.14 7.37
CA LEU A 85 -4.13 7.56 6.09
C LEU A 85 -5.47 8.25 6.33
N ARG A 86 -5.59 9.51 5.92
CA ARG A 86 -6.78 10.36 6.14
C ARG A 86 -7.63 10.50 4.90
N ILE A 87 -6.97 10.61 3.74
CA ILE A 87 -7.61 10.99 2.47
C ILE A 87 -6.99 10.18 1.32
N ILE A 88 -7.87 9.61 0.51
CA ILE A 88 -7.57 9.13 -0.84
C ILE A 88 -8.37 10.00 -1.79
N ARG A 89 -7.71 10.86 -2.56
CA ARG A 89 -8.41 11.87 -3.37
C ARG A 89 -9.06 11.31 -4.63
N GLY A 90 -8.55 10.21 -5.18
CA GLY A 90 -9.10 9.60 -6.39
C GLY A 90 -8.99 10.47 -7.65
N ARG A 91 -7.93 11.30 -7.79
CA ARG A 91 -7.66 12.04 -9.04
C ARG A 91 -7.41 11.11 -10.22
N THR A 92 -6.92 9.91 -9.91
CA THR A 92 -6.87 8.74 -10.79
C THR A 92 -7.58 7.59 -10.06
N LEU A 93 -8.21 6.69 -10.82
CA LEU A 93 -8.99 5.58 -10.28
C LEU A 93 -8.48 4.25 -10.85
N TYR A 94 -8.49 3.21 -10.03
CA TYR A 94 -8.22 1.85 -10.51
C TYR A 94 -9.41 1.36 -11.33
N HIS A 95 -9.14 0.86 -12.55
CA HIS A 95 -10.14 0.54 -13.57
C HIS A 95 -11.18 1.65 -13.81
N ASP A 96 -10.75 2.92 -13.73
CA ASP A 96 -11.59 4.11 -13.89
C ASP A 96 -12.80 4.16 -12.94
N LYS A 97 -12.77 3.40 -11.83
CA LYS A 97 -13.92 3.20 -10.94
C LYS A 97 -13.61 3.35 -9.47
N TYR A 98 -12.46 2.87 -9.01
CA TYR A 98 -12.19 2.70 -7.57
C TYR A 98 -11.04 3.58 -7.09
N SER A 99 -11.27 4.39 -6.05
CA SER A 99 -10.20 5.10 -5.34
C SER A 99 -9.50 4.18 -4.33
N LEU A 100 -10.17 3.12 -3.87
CA LEU A 100 -9.61 2.08 -3.02
C LEU A 100 -10.01 0.72 -3.57
N TYR A 101 -9.03 -0.15 -3.81
CA TYR A 101 -9.26 -1.52 -4.27
C TYR A 101 -8.43 -2.51 -3.44
N VAL A 102 -9.10 -3.45 -2.77
CA VAL A 102 -8.50 -4.45 -1.90
C VAL A 102 -9.00 -5.82 -2.33
N ALA A 103 -8.13 -6.67 -2.89
CA ALA A 103 -8.55 -7.96 -3.42
C ALA A 103 -7.45 -9.04 -3.34
N LEU A 104 -7.87 -10.31 -3.35
CA LEU A 104 -6.99 -11.49 -3.46
C LEU A 104 -5.88 -11.57 -2.40
N ASN A 105 -6.05 -10.93 -1.24
CA ASN A 105 -5.05 -10.90 -0.16
C ASN A 105 -5.15 -12.14 0.75
N SER A 106 -5.12 -13.33 0.16
CA SER A 106 -5.22 -14.63 0.84
C SER A 106 -4.21 -15.62 0.26
N HIS A 107 -3.64 -16.51 1.08
CA HIS A 107 -2.73 -17.52 0.54
C HIS A 107 -3.51 -18.64 -0.17
N PRO A 108 -2.98 -19.22 -1.26
CA PRO A 108 -3.61 -20.35 -1.95
C PRO A 108 -3.82 -21.59 -1.07
N THR A 109 -3.01 -21.76 -0.02
CA THR A 109 -3.05 -22.94 0.88
C THR A 109 -3.93 -22.74 2.13
N ALA A 110 -4.94 -21.87 2.06
CA ALA A 110 -5.88 -21.54 3.14
C ALA A 110 -5.26 -20.89 4.40
N GLU A 111 -4.01 -20.43 4.34
CA GLU A 111 -3.46 -19.58 5.39
C GLU A 111 -4.12 -18.19 5.36
N PRO A 112 -4.47 -17.62 6.54
CA PRO A 112 -4.97 -16.26 6.61
C PRO A 112 -3.97 -15.28 6.01
N GLY A 113 -4.39 -14.57 4.96
CA GLY A 113 -3.65 -13.43 4.43
C GLY A 113 -3.99 -12.17 5.21
N LEU A 114 -4.36 -11.09 4.51
CA LEU A 114 -4.71 -9.81 5.13
C LEU A 114 -5.92 -9.95 6.06
N ARG A 115 -5.73 -9.65 7.35
CA ARG A 115 -6.75 -9.77 8.40
C ARG A 115 -7.38 -8.43 8.73
N GLU A 116 -6.57 -7.37 8.76
CA GLU A 116 -6.99 -6.05 9.21
C GLU A 116 -6.42 -4.94 8.31
N LEU A 117 -7.26 -4.00 7.90
CA LEU A 117 -6.83 -2.80 7.16
C LEU A 117 -6.48 -1.62 8.08
N ARG A 118 -7.13 -1.54 9.25
CA ARG A 118 -6.92 -0.49 10.27
C ARG A 118 -6.92 0.94 9.73
N PHE A 119 -7.77 1.27 8.76
CA PHE A 119 -7.94 2.64 8.25
C PHE A 119 -8.67 3.54 9.25
N ASN A 120 -8.11 3.71 10.44
CA ASN A 120 -8.74 4.36 11.59
C ASN A 120 -8.94 5.86 11.37
N SER A 121 -8.11 6.48 10.51
CA SER A 121 -8.15 7.92 10.23
C SER A 121 -8.81 8.27 8.89
N LEU A 122 -9.17 7.27 8.08
CA LEU A 122 -9.66 7.48 6.72
C LEU A 122 -11.11 7.99 6.77
N SER A 123 -11.27 9.30 6.58
CA SER A 123 -12.57 9.97 6.69
C SER A 123 -12.89 10.89 5.50
N GLY A 124 -11.92 11.12 4.62
CA GLY A 124 -12.04 12.09 3.54
C GLY A 124 -11.95 13.56 4.02
N LYS A 125 -11.55 13.79 5.27
CA LYS A 125 -11.42 15.12 5.90
C LYS A 125 -10.00 15.30 6.44
N PHE A 126 -9.56 16.57 6.52
CA PHE A 126 -8.24 16.96 7.04
C PHE A 126 -8.22 17.09 8.55
#